data_AF-A0A2R6F716-F1
#
_entry.id   AF-A0A2R6F716-F1
#
_cell.length_a   1.000
_cell.length_b   1.000
_cell.length_c   1.000
_cell.angle_alpha   90.00
_cell.angle_beta   90.00
_cell.angle_gamma   90.00
#
_symmetry.space_group_name_H-M   'P 1'
#
loop_
_entity.id
_entity.type
_entity.pdbx_description
1 polymer ?
#
loop_
_entity_poly.entity_id
_entity_poly.type
_entity_poly.pdbx_seq_one_letter_code
_entity_poly.pdbx_strand_id
1 'polypeptide(L)'
;MDRCELCGRAVETTKHHLIPKNRKDSPVARLCQPCHQQVHASFTHHELKQHFHTVDRLREADRLQSFLAWIRNTEKTDIQVSESDRVRNWRG
;
A
#
# COMPACT_ATOMS: atom_id res chain seq x y z
N MET A 1 -16.01 -7.77 -9.59
CA MET A 1 -14.89 -6.83 -9.75
C MET A 1 -14.71 -6.12 -8.44
N ASP A 2 -13.59 -6.31 -7.76
CA ASP A 2 -13.36 -5.73 -6.44
C ASP A 2 -13.05 -4.24 -6.54
N ARG A 3 -13.12 -3.52 -5.41
CA ARG A 3 -12.71 -2.12 -5.31
C ARG A 3 -11.44 -2.02 -4.48
N CYS A 4 -10.41 -1.38 -5.02
CA CYS A 4 -9.17 -1.12 -4.26
C CYS A 4 -9.47 -0.20 -3.09
N GLU A 5 -9.11 -0.61 -1.88
CA GLU A 5 -9.39 0.15 -0.67
C GLU A 5 -8.54 1.43 -0.55
N LEU A 6 -7.41 1.55 -1.23
CA LEU A 6 -6.64 2.81 -1.22
C LEU A 6 -7.06 3.79 -2.32
N CYS A 7 -7.05 3.37 -3.59
CA CYS A 7 -7.33 4.29 -4.69
C CYS A 7 -8.79 4.33 -5.15
N GLY A 8 -9.66 3.47 -4.63
CA GLY A 8 -11.09 3.46 -4.92
C GLY A 8 -11.48 2.92 -6.31
N ARG A 9 -10.53 2.54 -7.17
CA ARG A 9 -10.80 1.99 -8.50
C ARG A 9 -11.44 0.61 -8.42
N ALA A 10 -12.36 0.32 -9.34
CA ALA A 10 -12.89 -1.03 -9.56
C ALA A 10 -11.93 -1.83 -10.44
N VAL A 11 -11.13 -2.71 -9.83
CA VAL A 11 -10.01 -3.42 -10.47
C VAL A 11 -9.70 -4.69 -9.67
N GLU A 12 -9.01 -5.66 -10.25
CA GLU A 12 -8.54 -6.82 -9.50
C GLU A 12 -7.66 -6.41 -8.32
N THR A 13 -7.86 -7.09 -7.19
CA THR A 13 -7.17 -6.79 -5.94
C THR A 13 -6.48 -8.01 -5.37
N THR A 14 -5.39 -7.74 -4.68
CA THR A 14 -4.58 -8.69 -3.92
C THR A 14 -4.78 -8.44 -2.43
N LYS A 15 -4.49 -9.45 -1.60
CA LYS A 15 -4.52 -9.31 -0.14
C LYS A 15 -3.23 -8.61 0.32
N HIS A 16 -3.37 -7.54 1.09
CA HIS A 16 -2.27 -6.88 1.81
C HIS A 16 -2.49 -7.03 3.30
N HIS A 17 -1.52 -7.62 4.01
CA HIS A 17 -1.56 -7.73 5.47
C HIS A 17 -1.01 -6.44 6.10
N LEU A 18 -1.87 -5.70 6.79
CA LEU A 18 -1.54 -4.42 7.41
C LEU A 18 -0.52 -4.57 8.57
N ILE A 19 -0.44 -5.76 9.16
CA ILE A 19 0.54 -6.12 10.20
C ILE A 19 1.36 -7.33 9.71
N PRO A 20 2.53 -7.11 9.08
CA PRO A 20 3.24 -8.17 8.34
C PRO A 20 3.70 -9.37 9.19
N LYS A 21 4.01 -9.17 10.49
CA LYS A 21 4.57 -10.18 11.38
C LYS A 21 3.53 -11.11 12.03
N ASN A 22 2.24 -10.79 11.97
CA ASN A 22 1.18 -11.69 12.43
C ASN A 22 0.10 -11.83 11.35
N ARG A 23 0.39 -12.55 10.27
CA ARG A 23 -0.53 -12.70 9.13
C ARG A 23 -1.86 -13.39 9.49
N LYS A 24 -1.88 -14.17 10.58
CA LYS A 24 -3.06 -14.98 10.97
C LYS A 24 -4.19 -14.10 11.49
N ASP A 25 -3.85 -13.07 12.27
CA ASP A 25 -4.82 -12.13 12.87
C ASP A 25 -4.69 -10.70 12.33
N SER A 26 -3.77 -10.46 11.39
CA SER A 26 -3.59 -9.14 10.77
C SER A 26 -4.85 -8.77 10.01
N PRO A 27 -5.38 -7.54 10.22
CA PRO A 27 -6.32 -6.94 9.29
C PRO A 27 -5.78 -7.02 7.85
N VAL A 28 -6.66 -7.37 6.92
CA VAL A 28 -6.33 -7.55 5.51
C VAL A 28 -7.02 -6.46 4.70
N ALA A 29 -6.25 -5.74 3.88
CA ALA A 29 -6.77 -4.81 2.89
C ALA A 29 -6.76 -5.44 1.48
N ARG A 30 -7.77 -5.13 0.68
CA ARG A 30 -7.91 -5.45 -0.75
C ARG A 30 -7.32 -4.31 -1.57
N LEU A 31 -6.08 -4.51 -2.04
CA LEU A 31 -5.33 -3.50 -2.78
C LEU A 31 -5.05 -3.94 -4.21
N CYS A 32 -5.20 -3.04 -5.18
CA CYS A 32 -4.69 -3.31 -6.52
C CYS A 32 -3.15 -3.39 -6.51
N GLN A 33 -2.57 -4.10 -7.48
CA GLN A 33 -1.13 -4.34 -7.54
C GLN A 33 -0.27 -3.06 -7.45
N PRO A 34 -0.60 -1.94 -8.14
CA PRO A 34 0.13 -0.68 -7.99
C PRO A 34 0.11 -0.13 -6.57
N CYS A 35 -1.06 -0.11 -5.93
CA CYS A 35 -1.20 0.36 -4.54
C CYS A 35 -0.43 -0.53 -3.57
N HIS A 36 -0.47 -1.85 -3.77
CA HIS A 36 0.24 -2.80 -2.93
C HIS A 36 1.77 -2.59 -3.02
N GLN A 37 2.32 -2.50 -4.24
CA GLN A 37 3.73 -2.21 -4.45
C GLN A 37 4.14 -0.86 -3.84
N GLN A 38 3.31 0.18 -4.03
CA GLN A 38 3.59 1.50 -3.48
C GLN A 38 3.67 1.50 -1.95
N VAL A 39 2.78 0.78 -1.25
CA VAL A 39 2.84 0.68 0.21
C VAL A 39 4.19 0.11 0.67
N HIS A 40 4.67 -0.97 0.03
CA HIS A 40 5.95 -1.58 0.38
C HIS A 40 7.17 -0.76 -0.04
N ALA A 41 7.03 0.08 -1.07
CA ALA A 41 8.07 1.02 -1.47
C ALA A 41 8.17 2.24 -0.53
N SER A 42 7.05 2.64 0.09
CA SER A 42 6.97 3.85 0.92
C SER A 42 7.21 3.62 2.42
N PHE A 43 6.94 2.40 2.92
CA PHE A 43 6.98 2.11 4.35
C PHE A 43 7.73 0.82 4.69
N THR A 44 8.47 0.86 5.80
CA THR A 44 9.06 -0.34 6.38
C THR A 44 7.99 -1.19 7.08
N HIS A 45 8.28 -2.48 7.33
CA HIS A 45 7.40 -3.32 8.14
C HIS A 45 7.21 -2.77 9.57
N HIS A 46 8.20 -2.04 10.09
CA HIS A 46 8.10 -1.40 11.39
C HIS A 46 7.09 -0.24 11.36
N GLU A 47 7.19 0.64 10.36
CA GLU A 47 6.25 1.75 10.17
C GLU A 47 4.81 1.27 9.94
N LEU A 48 4.63 0.22 9.12
CA LEU A 48 3.32 -0.40 8.91
C LEU A 48 2.71 -0.89 10.22
N LYS A 49 3.49 -1.59 11.05
CA LYS A 49 3.02 -2.09 12.35
C LYS A 49 2.67 -0.95 13.31
N GLN A 50 3.50 0.09 13.40
CA GLN A 50 3.36 1.13 14.43
C GLN A 50 2.34 2.21 14.06
N HIS A 51 2.34 2.65 12.80
CA HIS A 51 1.64 3.87 12.40
C HIS A 51 0.58 3.66 11.32
N PHE A 52 0.77 2.66 10.44
CA PHE A 52 -0.05 2.47 9.25
C PHE A 52 -0.74 1.09 9.20
N HIS A 53 -1.23 0.62 10.35
CA HIS A 53 -1.84 -0.71 10.51
C HIS A 53 -3.35 -0.74 10.19
N THR A 54 -3.88 0.32 9.58
CA THR A 54 -5.27 0.39 9.08
C THR A 54 -5.31 1.00 7.68
N VAL A 55 -6.38 0.73 6.93
CA VAL A 55 -6.60 1.34 5.61
C VAL A 55 -6.68 2.85 5.71
N ASP A 56 -7.38 3.40 6.70
CA ASP A 56 -7.54 4.85 6.84
C ASP A 56 -6.21 5.53 7.13
N ARG A 57 -5.36 4.94 7.97
CA ARG A 57 -3.99 5.47 8.21
C ARG A 57 -3.15 5.47 6.93
N LEU A 58 -3.28 4.45 6.08
CA LEU A 58 -2.61 4.44 4.77
C LEU A 58 -3.19 5.49 3.82
N ARG A 59 -4.52 5.69 3.81
CA ARG A 59 -5.17 6.75 3.01
C ARG A 59 -4.77 8.15 3.44
N GLU A 60 -4.46 8.36 4.71
CA GLU A 60 -4.04 9.65 5.28
C GLU A 60 -2.53 9.89 5.18
N ALA A 61 -1.74 8.89 4.80
CA ALA A 61 -0.29 9.02 4.81
C ALA A 61 0.22 9.98 3.73
N ASP A 62 0.94 11.03 4.13
CA ASP A 62 1.49 12.05 3.23
C ASP A 62 2.29 11.44 2.07
N ARG A 63 3.08 10.40 2.36
CA ARG A 63 3.92 9.70 1.36
C ARG A 63 3.12 8.99 0.27
N LEU A 64 1.81 8.80 0.45
CA LEU A 64 0.93 8.17 -0.52
C LEU A 64 0.02 9.16 -1.26
N GLN A 65 -0.17 10.38 -0.76
CA GLN A 65 -1.18 11.30 -1.29
C GLN A 65 -1.04 11.55 -2.80
N SER A 66 0.15 11.96 -3.24
CA SER A 66 0.41 12.24 -4.66
C SER A 66 0.21 11.00 -5.54
N PHE A 67 0.64 9.83 -5.04
CA PHE A 67 0.44 8.58 -5.75
C PHE A 67 -1.04 8.21 -5.86
N LEU A 68 -1.81 8.29 -4.77
CA LEU A 68 -3.23 7.96 -4.74
C LEU A 68 -4.04 8.91 -5.63
N ALA A 69 -3.70 10.20 -5.62
CA ALA A 69 -4.33 11.20 -6.47
C ALA A 69 -4.10 10.93 -7.97
N TRP A 70 -2.91 10.44 -8.33
CA TRP A 70 -2.57 10.07 -9.70
C TRP A 70 -3.22 8.73 -10.09
N ILE A 71 -2.94 7.65 -9.37
CA ILE A 71 -3.31 6.28 -9.76
C ILE A 71 -4.83 6.11 -9.91
N ARG A 72 -5.64 6.81 -9.10
CA ARG A 72 -7.11 6.76 -9.16
C ARG A 72 -7.68 7.23 -10.51
N ASN A 73 -6.92 8.05 -11.24
CA ASN A 73 -7.30 8.62 -12.53
C ASN A 73 -6.63 7.90 -13.71
N THR A 74 -6.16 6.66 -13.51
CA THR A 74 -5.51 5.87 -14.56
C THR A 74 -6.17 4.49 -14.70
N GLU A 75 -5.97 3.86 -15.85
CA GLU A 75 -6.31 2.45 -16.11
C GLU A 75 -5.15 1.49 -15.83
N LYS A 76 -4.00 2.00 -15.36
CA LYS A 76 -2.79 1.19 -15.16
C LYS A 76 -2.99 0.14 -14.06
N THR A 77 -2.70 -1.10 -14.40
CA THR A 77 -2.70 -2.27 -13.50
C THR A 77 -1.29 -2.74 -13.16
N ASP A 78 -0.30 -2.41 -14.00
CA ASP A 78 1.12 -2.65 -13.78
C ASP A 78 1.92 -1.36 -13.95
N ILE A 79 2.84 -1.11 -13.01
CA ILE A 79 3.71 0.06 -12.98
C ILE A 79 5.06 -0.33 -12.40
N GLN A 80 6.09 0.45 -12.73
CA GLN A 80 7.37 0.33 -12.05
C GLN A 80 7.35 1.22 -10.80
N VAL A 81 7.56 0.62 -9.63
CA VAL A 81 7.70 1.33 -8.35
C VAL A 81 9.10 1.08 -7.82
N SER A 82 9.81 2.16 -7.48
CA SER A 82 11.10 2.07 -6.79
C SER A 82 10.93 2.28 -5.29
N GLU A 83 11.60 1.45 -4.49
CA GLU A 83 11.58 1.59 -3.03
C GLU A 83 12.22 2.93 -2.63
N SER A 84 11.70 3.58 -1.59
CA SER A 84 12.34 4.78 -1.04
C SER A 84 13.66 4.46 -0.35
N ASP A 85 14.60 5.41 -0.32
CA ASP A 85 15.89 5.23 0.36
C ASP A 85 15.73 4.83 1.83
N ARG A 86 14.67 5.35 2.49
CA ARG A 86 14.29 4.93 3.85
C ARG A 86 14.05 3.43 3.94
N VAL A 87 13.29 2.86 3.00
CA VAL A 87 12.97 1.42 3.00
C VAL A 87 14.21 0.60 2.66
N ARG A 88 15.01 1.04 1.68
CA ARG A 88 16.28 0.38 1.31
C ARG A 88 17.26 0.33 2.48
N ASN A 89 17.49 1.48 3.12
CA ASN A 89 18.44 1.61 4.24
C ASN A 89 18.00 0.86 5.50
N TRP A 90 16.72 0.53 5.65
CA TRP A 90 16.24 -0.28 6.77
C TRP A 90 16.47 -1.79 6.55
N ARG A 91 16.60 -2.23 5.30
CA ARG A 91 16.82 -3.65 4.97
C ARG A 91 18.30 -4.03 4.91
N GLY A 92 19.18 -3.06 4.67
CA GLY A 92 20.64 -3.23 4.75
C GLY A 92 21.14 -3.14 6.18
#